data_AF-A0A950AMM2-F1
#
_entry.id   AF-A0A950AMM2-F1
#
_cell.length_a   1.000
_cell.length_b   1.000
_cell.length_c   1.000
_cell.angle_alpha   90.00
_cell.angle_beta   90.00
_cell.angle_gamma   90.00
#
_symmetry.space_group_name_H-M   'P 1'
#
loop_
_entity.id
_entity.type
_entity.pdbx_description
1 polymer ?
#
loop_
_entity_poly.entity_id
_entity_poly.type
_entity_poly.pdbx_seq_one_letter_code
_entity_poly.pdbx_strand_id
1 'polypeptide(L)'
;MAETTMERRRREHLEGVRWRLACLERTRPEDSYTKDLRRSLEELERRARDRAAFAAEFGLVEYEWSEHALGRLLRATGERPARVAEMRAILGRLGQVFDHETMWGRRGIPTTLVGDPYQIGADERALLAELARHPTLACAVDDRPSFYYPGGTHHVRIW
;
A
#
# COMPACT_ATOMS: atom_id res chain seq x y z
N MET A 1 -12.16 19.26 -2.92
CA MET A 1 -10.82 18.79 -2.48
C MET A 1 -10.04 18.41 -3.71
N ALA A 2 -8.74 18.71 -3.78
CA ALA A 2 -7.91 18.29 -4.92
C ALA A 2 -7.71 16.77 -4.89
N GLU A 3 -7.75 16.15 -6.07
CA GLU A 3 -7.46 14.72 -6.27
C GLU A 3 -6.02 14.41 -5.86
N THR A 4 -5.82 13.34 -5.09
CA THR A 4 -4.49 12.88 -4.69
C THR A 4 -3.77 12.18 -5.84
N THR A 5 -2.42 12.14 -5.80
CA THR A 5 -1.61 11.41 -6.79
C THR A 5 -2.03 9.94 -6.92
N MET A 6 -2.38 9.30 -5.81
CA MET A 6 -2.81 7.88 -5.79
C MET A 6 -4.18 7.69 -6.43
N GLU A 7 -5.14 8.58 -6.16
CA GLU A 7 -6.45 8.56 -6.83
C GLU A 7 -6.30 8.75 -8.34
N ARG A 8 -5.46 9.70 -8.77
CA ARG A 8 -5.20 9.93 -10.19
C ARG A 8 -4.60 8.70 -10.89
N ARG A 9 -3.52 8.12 -10.33
CA ARG A 9 -2.88 6.92 -10.92
C ARG A 9 -3.86 5.75 -11.01
N ARG A 10 -4.71 5.57 -9.99
CA ARG A 10 -5.73 4.52 -9.99
C ARG A 10 -6.78 4.75 -11.07
N ARG A 11 -7.24 6.00 -11.25
CA ARG A 11 -8.16 6.37 -12.33
C ARG A 11 -7.55 6.08 -13.70
N GLU A 12 -6.32 6.54 -13.94
CA GLU A 12 -5.60 6.32 -15.21
C GLU A 12 -5.42 4.81 -15.50
N HIS A 13 -5.09 4.01 -14.48
CA HIS A 13 -4.99 2.56 -14.61
C HIS A 13 -6.34 1.93 -15.00
N LEU A 14 -7.42 2.27 -14.30
CA LEU A 14 -8.77 1.79 -14.61
C LEU A 14 -9.22 2.18 -16.02
N GLU A 15 -8.94 3.41 -16.45
CA GLU A 15 -9.23 3.89 -17.80
C GLU A 15 -8.46 3.10 -18.86
N GLY A 16 -7.17 2.81 -18.63
CA GLY A 16 -6.37 1.98 -19.52
C GLY A 16 -6.90 0.55 -19.65
N VAL A 17 -7.32 -0.05 -18.53
CA VAL A 17 -7.93 -1.40 -18.52
C VAL A 17 -9.29 -1.39 -19.25
N ARG A 18 -10.15 -0.41 -18.99
CA ARG A 18 -11.44 -0.23 -19.69
C ARG A 18 -11.25 -0.09 -21.19
N TRP A 19 -10.31 0.74 -21.61
CA TRP A 19 -10.01 0.93 -23.03
C TRP A 19 -9.56 -0.38 -23.68
N ARG A 20 -8.64 -1.11 -23.05
CA ARG A 20 -8.16 -2.40 -23.55
C ARG A 20 -9.29 -3.43 -23.65
N LEU A 21 -10.16 -3.50 -22.65
CA LEU A 21 -11.33 -4.37 -22.67
C LEU A 21 -12.27 -4.01 -23.84
N ALA A 22 -12.58 -2.73 -24.04
CA ALA A 22 -13.42 -2.28 -25.14
C ALA A 22 -12.86 -2.64 -26.53
N CYS A 23 -11.53 -2.59 -26.70
CA CYS A 23 -10.88 -3.06 -27.93
C CYS A 23 -11.01 -4.57 -28.14
N LEU A 24 -10.86 -5.36 -27.08
CA LEU A 24 -10.96 -6.81 -27.13
C LEU A 24 -12.39 -7.29 -27.33
N GLU A 25 -13.38 -6.66 -26.71
CA GLU A 25 -14.80 -7.00 -26.88
C GLU A 25 -15.27 -6.82 -28.33
N ARG A 26 -14.67 -5.90 -29.09
CA ARG A 26 -14.98 -5.70 -30.52
C ARG A 26 -14.39 -6.77 -31.42
N THR A 27 -13.28 -7.38 -31.03
CA THR A 27 -12.47 -8.25 -31.90
C THR A 27 -12.51 -9.71 -31.50
N ARG A 28 -12.64 -9.99 -30.20
CA ARG A 28 -12.55 -11.31 -29.56
C ARG A 28 -13.41 -11.37 -28.28
N PRO A 29 -14.75 -11.19 -28.37
CA PRO A 29 -15.60 -11.07 -27.18
C PRO A 29 -15.66 -12.34 -26.31
N GLU A 30 -15.54 -13.51 -26.93
CA GLU A 30 -15.67 -14.80 -26.24
C GLU A 30 -14.34 -15.41 -25.78
N ASP A 31 -13.22 -14.78 -26.12
CA ASP A 31 -11.89 -15.22 -25.76
C ASP A 31 -11.70 -15.22 -24.24
N SER A 32 -11.02 -16.25 -23.73
CA SER A 32 -10.79 -16.42 -22.29
C SER A 32 -10.09 -15.22 -21.68
N TYR A 33 -9.16 -14.59 -22.41
CA TYR A 33 -8.45 -13.39 -21.94
C TYR A 33 -9.40 -12.19 -21.79
N THR A 34 -10.34 -12.01 -22.71
CA THR A 34 -11.35 -10.95 -22.64
C THR A 34 -12.26 -11.14 -21.41
N LYS A 35 -12.68 -12.38 -21.15
CA LYS A 35 -13.50 -12.74 -19.97
C LYS A 35 -12.74 -12.49 -18.65
N ASP A 36 -11.48 -12.91 -18.60
CA ASP A 36 -10.61 -12.70 -17.44
C ASP A 36 -10.35 -11.21 -17.19
N LEU A 37 -10.12 -10.42 -18.25
CA LEU A 37 -9.93 -8.98 -18.15
C LEU A 37 -11.19 -8.28 -17.63
N ARG A 38 -12.38 -8.69 -18.07
CA ARG A 38 -13.67 -8.17 -17.55
C ARG A 38 -13.81 -8.42 -16.05
N ARG A 39 -13.60 -9.66 -15.61
CA ARG A 39 -13.62 -10.03 -14.18
C ARG A 39 -12.60 -9.21 -13.39
N SER A 40 -11.40 -9.03 -13.94
CA SER A 40 -10.33 -8.26 -13.30
C SER A 40 -10.72 -6.78 -13.16
N LEU A 41 -11.35 -6.18 -14.18
CA LEU A 41 -11.84 -4.81 -14.11
C LEU A 41 -12.93 -4.64 -13.04
N GLU A 42 -13.93 -5.52 -13.00
CA GLU A 42 -14.98 -5.48 -11.98
C GLU A 42 -14.42 -5.55 -10.56
N GLU A 43 -13.40 -6.40 -10.36
CA GLU A 43 -12.70 -6.52 -9.10
C GLU A 43 -11.88 -5.27 -8.75
N LEU A 44 -11.15 -4.71 -9.71
CA LEU A 44 -10.40 -3.46 -9.51
C LEU A 44 -11.34 -2.30 -9.13
N GLU A 45 -12.49 -2.19 -9.79
CA GLU A 45 -13.49 -1.16 -9.50
C GLU A 45 -14.12 -1.34 -8.12
N ARG A 46 -14.48 -2.58 -7.76
CA ARG A 46 -14.98 -2.89 -6.42
C ARG A 46 -13.96 -2.50 -5.35
N ARG A 47 -12.70 -2.93 -5.51
CA ARG A 47 -11.60 -2.61 -4.59
C ARG A 47 -11.38 -1.10 -4.46
N ALA A 48 -11.45 -0.36 -5.57
CA ALA A 48 -11.32 1.09 -5.56
C ALA A 48 -12.45 1.75 -4.73
N ARG A 49 -13.69 1.27 -4.86
CA ARG A 49 -14.84 1.75 -4.08
C ARG A 49 -14.69 1.43 -2.59
N ASP A 50 -14.34 0.20 -2.24
CA ASP A 50 -14.20 -0.23 -0.84
C ASP A 50 -13.10 0.57 -0.12
N ARG A 51 -11.97 0.81 -0.80
CA ARG A 51 -10.89 1.65 -0.26
C ARG A 51 -11.32 3.10 -0.06
N ALA A 52 -12.05 3.67 -1.03
CA ALA A 52 -12.54 5.04 -0.91
C ALA A 52 -13.57 5.18 0.23
N ALA A 53 -14.46 4.20 0.40
CA ALA A 53 -15.41 4.16 1.49
C ALA A 53 -14.71 4.07 2.85
N PHE A 54 -13.73 3.19 3.00
CA PHE A 54 -12.90 3.09 4.20
C PHE A 54 -12.18 4.42 4.49
N ALA A 55 -11.55 5.02 3.48
CA ALA A 55 -10.85 6.29 3.64
C ALA A 55 -11.82 7.40 4.11
N ALA A 56 -13.01 7.48 3.53
CA ALA A 56 -14.03 8.44 3.91
C ALA A 56 -14.56 8.21 5.33
N GLU A 57 -14.90 6.97 5.68
CA GLU A 57 -15.40 6.56 6.99
C GLU A 57 -14.44 6.97 8.11
N PHE A 58 -13.14 6.75 7.90
CA PHE A 58 -12.11 7.05 8.88
C PHE A 58 -11.43 8.41 8.65
N GLY A 59 -11.92 9.25 7.73
CA GLY A 59 -11.30 10.54 7.39
C GLY A 59 -9.81 10.45 7.07
N LEU A 60 -9.40 9.36 6.42
CA LEU A 60 -8.02 9.08 6.02
C LEU A 60 -7.74 9.57 4.60
N VAL A 61 -6.48 9.84 4.34
CA VAL A 61 -5.93 10.13 3.02
C VAL A 61 -4.87 9.10 2.72
N GLU A 62 -4.90 8.58 1.49
CA GLU A 62 -3.89 7.68 0.96
C GLU A 62 -2.70 8.48 0.44
N TYR A 63 -1.50 8.06 0.81
CA TYR A 63 -0.25 8.65 0.38
C TYR A 63 0.56 7.62 -0.40
N GLU A 64 1.19 8.09 -1.47
CA GLU A 64 2.23 7.33 -2.15
C GLU A 64 3.40 7.10 -1.19
N TRP A 65 3.91 5.87 -1.15
CA TRP A 65 5.19 5.63 -0.51
C TRP A 65 6.26 6.42 -1.24
N SER A 66 6.90 7.31 -0.50
CA SER A 66 8.03 8.09 -0.98
C SER A 66 8.90 8.44 0.20
N GLU A 67 10.19 8.70 -0.04
CA GLU A 67 11.08 9.17 1.02
C GLU A 67 10.54 10.41 1.73
N HIS A 68 9.86 11.28 0.96
CA HIS A 68 9.26 12.49 1.50
C HIS A 68 8.08 12.17 2.44
N ALA A 69 7.15 11.29 2.04
CA ALA A 69 6.05 10.85 2.90
C ALA A 69 6.55 10.11 4.14
N LEU A 70 7.51 9.20 3.97
CA LEU A 70 8.15 8.47 5.07
C LEU A 70 8.80 9.43 6.07
N GLY A 71 9.53 10.43 5.57
CA GLY A 71 10.13 11.46 6.43
C GLY A 71 9.10 12.29 7.20
N ARG A 72 7.89 12.49 6.67
CA ARG A 72 6.80 13.14 7.42
C ARG A 72 6.27 12.23 8.53
N LEU A 73 6.04 10.95 8.23
CA LEU A 73 5.61 9.95 9.22
C LEU A 73 6.59 9.87 10.39
N LEU A 74 7.87 9.67 10.09
CA LEU A 74 8.89 9.49 11.13
C LEU A 74 9.08 10.76 11.97
N ARG A 75 8.94 11.95 11.38
CA ARG A 75 9.00 13.20 12.16
C ARG A 75 7.78 13.42 13.04
N ALA A 76 6.61 12.88 12.67
CA ALA A 76 5.40 12.97 13.47
C ALA A 76 5.49 12.18 14.79
N THR A 77 6.47 11.27 14.91
CA THR A 77 6.75 10.53 16.17
C THR A 77 7.29 11.43 17.29
N GLY A 78 7.81 12.62 16.96
CA GLY A 78 8.45 13.52 17.93
C GLY A 78 9.87 13.09 18.37
N GLU A 79 10.42 12.05 17.75
CA GLU A 79 11.77 11.55 18.07
C GLU A 79 12.89 12.50 17.65
N ARG A 80 14.06 12.31 18.28
CA ARG A 80 15.25 13.10 17.96
C ARG A 80 15.70 12.87 16.50
N PRO A 81 16.26 13.87 15.80
CA PRO A 81 16.68 13.73 14.41
C PRO A 81 17.59 12.53 14.12
N ALA A 82 18.52 12.21 15.03
CA ALA A 82 19.39 11.03 14.89
C ALA A 82 18.59 9.71 14.88
N ARG A 83 17.60 9.59 15.77
CA ARG A 83 16.73 8.41 15.85
C ARG A 83 15.79 8.31 14.64
N VAL A 84 15.30 9.45 14.15
CA VAL A 84 14.55 9.51 12.88
C VAL A 84 15.40 9.03 11.70
N ALA A 85 16.69 9.39 11.67
CA ALA A 85 17.61 8.93 10.63
C ALA A 85 17.87 7.42 10.72
N GLU A 86 18.04 6.87 11.92
CA GLU A 86 18.14 5.42 12.17
C GLU A 86 16.90 4.68 11.63
N MET A 87 15.70 5.09 12.07
CA MET A 87 14.44 4.47 11.63
C MET A 87 14.27 4.56 10.11
N ARG A 88 14.64 5.70 9.50
CA ARG A 88 14.61 5.88 8.04
C ARG A 88 15.56 4.93 7.33
N ALA A 89 16.76 4.70 7.86
CA ALA A 89 17.73 3.79 7.27
C ALA A 89 17.22 2.34 7.29
N ILE A 90 16.61 1.90 8.40
CA ILE A 90 15.99 0.57 8.51
C ILE A 90 14.87 0.42 7.48
N LEU A 91 13.97 1.40 7.41
CA LEU A 91 12.84 1.38 6.47
C LEU A 91 13.28 1.47 5.00
N GLY A 92 14.36 2.20 4.70
CA GLY A 92 14.94 2.22 3.37
C GLY A 92 15.48 0.86 2.92
N ARG A 93 16.00 0.04 3.85
CA ARG A 93 16.43 -1.33 3.59
C ARG A 93 15.24 -2.28 3.40
N LEU A 94 14.15 -2.06 4.14
CA LEU A 94 12.92 -2.84 4.03
C LEU A 94 12.09 -2.50 2.77
N GLY A 95 12.21 -1.29 2.22
CA GLY A 95 11.39 -0.83 1.09
C GLY A 95 11.51 -1.68 -0.19
N GLN A 96 12.58 -2.47 -0.34
CA GLN A 96 12.68 -3.40 -1.48
C GLN A 96 11.81 -4.65 -1.34
N VAL A 97 11.28 -4.90 -0.14
CA VAL A 97 10.55 -6.12 0.22
C VAL A 97 9.05 -5.91 0.07
N PHE A 98 8.56 -4.67 0.12
CA PHE A 98 7.14 -4.38 0.05
C PHE A 98 6.72 -4.02 -1.39
N ASP A 99 5.97 -4.92 -2.05
CA ASP A 99 5.55 -4.72 -3.45
C ASP A 99 4.25 -3.91 -3.59
N HIS A 100 3.44 -3.83 -2.51
CA HIS A 100 2.15 -3.10 -2.46
C HIS A 100 2.06 -2.15 -1.27
N GLU A 101 2.99 -1.20 -1.24
CA GLU A 101 3.08 -0.21 -0.17
C GLU A 101 1.95 0.82 -0.24
N THR A 102 1.16 0.93 0.83
CA THR A 102 0.22 2.04 1.03
C THR A 102 0.53 2.76 2.32
N MET A 103 0.68 4.09 2.25
CA MET A 103 0.66 4.93 3.45
C MET A 103 -0.73 5.55 3.64
N TRP A 104 -1.20 5.57 4.87
CA TRP A 104 -2.44 6.23 5.28
C TRP A 104 -2.14 7.32 6.30
N GLY A 105 -2.95 8.37 6.32
CA GLY A 105 -2.81 9.42 7.32
C GLY A 105 -3.92 10.44 7.29
N ARG A 106 -3.72 11.56 7.99
CA ARG A 106 -4.69 12.64 8.08
C ARG A 106 -3.99 14.00 8.00
N ARG A 107 -4.68 15.00 7.46
CA ARG A 107 -4.22 16.42 7.46
C ARG A 107 -2.80 16.62 6.90
N GLY A 108 -2.43 15.86 5.87
CA GLY A 108 -1.12 15.97 5.22
C GLY A 108 -0.01 15.15 5.89
N ILE A 109 -0.30 14.47 7.00
CA ILE A 109 0.66 13.69 7.77
C ILE A 109 0.32 12.20 7.62
N PRO A 110 1.17 11.41 6.94
CA PRO A 110 1.07 9.96 6.97
C PRO A 110 1.32 9.47 8.40
N THR A 111 0.44 8.60 8.89
CA THR A 111 0.49 8.05 10.26
C THR A 111 0.67 6.55 10.27
N THR A 112 0.38 5.89 9.16
CA THR A 112 0.46 4.44 9.07
C THR A 112 1.06 4.05 7.75
N LEU A 113 1.98 3.10 7.79
CA LEU A 113 2.49 2.40 6.64
C LEU A 113 1.98 0.97 6.68
N VAL A 114 1.45 0.50 5.55
CA VAL A 114 1.08 -0.90 5.31
C VAL A 114 1.90 -1.39 4.13
N GLY A 115 2.71 -2.42 4.33
CA GLY A 115 3.45 -3.11 3.28
C GLY A 115 3.02 -4.58 3.19
N ASP A 116 2.88 -5.07 1.96
CA ASP A 116 2.54 -6.47 1.65
C ASP A 116 3.75 -7.17 1.02
N PRO A 117 4.73 -7.63 1.82
CA PRO A 117 5.86 -8.36 1.27
C PRO A 117 5.46 -9.77 0.83
N TYR A 118 5.89 -10.18 -0.38
CA TYR A 118 5.65 -11.56 -0.84
C TYR A 118 6.35 -12.60 0.04
N GLN A 119 7.53 -12.26 0.55
CA GLN A 119 8.33 -13.11 1.43
C GLN A 119 9.06 -12.24 2.46
N ILE A 120 9.13 -12.70 3.71
CA ILE A 120 9.94 -12.07 4.76
C ILE A 120 10.92 -13.13 5.30
N GLY A 121 12.20 -12.95 4.99
CA GLY A 121 13.29 -13.79 5.45
C GLY A 121 13.77 -13.42 6.86
N ALA A 122 14.85 -14.08 7.30
CA ALA A 122 15.42 -13.85 8.63
C ALA A 122 15.96 -12.42 8.79
N ASP A 123 16.58 -11.88 7.74
CA ASP A 123 17.17 -10.54 7.75
C ASP A 123 16.09 -9.45 7.85
N GLU A 124 15.00 -9.58 7.09
CA GLU A 124 13.87 -8.64 7.16
C GLU A 124 13.18 -8.73 8.53
N ARG A 125 13.01 -9.94 9.08
CA ARG A 125 12.47 -10.12 10.44
C ARG A 125 13.37 -9.46 11.49
N ALA A 126 14.69 -9.53 11.34
CA ALA A 126 15.62 -8.84 12.22
C ALA A 126 15.48 -7.31 12.13
N LEU A 127 15.35 -6.77 10.92
CA LEU A 127 15.11 -5.33 10.69
C LEU A 127 13.78 -4.86 11.27
N LEU A 128 12.70 -5.65 11.09
CA LEU A 128 11.39 -5.36 11.68
C LEU A 128 11.43 -5.41 13.21
N ALA A 129 12.16 -6.36 13.79
CA ALA A 129 12.37 -6.46 15.22
C ALA A 129 13.22 -5.28 15.76
N GLU A 130 14.21 -4.82 15.00
CA GLU A 130 14.97 -3.61 15.33
C GLU A 130 14.06 -2.38 15.33
N LEU A 131 13.22 -2.23 14.30
CA LEU A 131 12.26 -1.14 14.21
C LEU A 131 11.25 -1.17 15.37
N ALA A 132 10.79 -2.35 15.80
CA ALA A 132 9.86 -2.53 16.91
C ALA A 132 10.45 -2.13 18.29
N ARG A 133 11.77 -1.96 18.41
CA ARG A 133 12.41 -1.45 19.63
C ARG A 133 12.23 0.06 19.81
N HIS A 134 11.78 0.77 18.78
CA HIS A 134 11.47 2.20 18.89
C HIS A 134 10.06 2.35 19.50
N PRO A 135 9.93 2.89 20.72
CA PRO A 135 8.65 2.90 21.45
C PRO A 135 7.58 3.79 20.80
N THR A 136 7.98 4.69 19.89
CA THR A 136 7.09 5.57 19.14
C THR A 136 6.58 4.97 17.84
N LEU A 137 7.00 3.76 17.50
CA LEU A 137 6.51 3.00 16.35
C LEU A 137 5.98 1.66 16.83
N ALA A 138 4.71 1.38 16.57
CA ALA A 138 4.18 0.04 16.63
C ALA A 138 4.49 -0.66 15.31
N CYS A 139 5.19 -1.79 15.36
CA CYS A 139 5.45 -2.65 14.20
C CYS A 139 4.73 -3.98 14.42
N ALA A 140 3.82 -4.34 13.51
CA ALA A 140 3.09 -5.60 13.55
C ALA A 140 3.26 -6.36 12.24
N VAL A 141 3.50 -7.67 12.34
CA VAL A 141 3.50 -8.60 11.21
C VAL A 141 2.28 -9.51 11.36
N ASP A 142 1.35 -9.44 10.42
CA ASP A 142 0.21 -10.35 10.34
C ASP A 142 0.51 -11.43 9.30
N ASP A 143 0.71 -12.67 9.73
CA ASP A 143 1.02 -13.82 8.86
C ASP A 143 -0.26 -14.60 8.45
N ARG A 144 -1.44 -14.07 8.81
CA ARG A 144 -2.69 -14.74 8.47
C ARG A 144 -2.94 -14.66 6.96
N PRO A 145 -3.60 -15.68 6.40
CA PRO A 145 -4.17 -15.56 5.06
C PRO A 145 -5.07 -14.33 5.04
N SER A 146 -4.74 -13.37 4.20
CA SER A 146 -5.66 -12.28 3.92
C SER A 146 -6.59 -12.68 2.78
N PHE A 147 -7.66 -11.91 2.65
CA PHE A 147 -8.57 -12.00 1.52
C PHE A 147 -7.83 -11.91 0.16
N TYR A 148 -6.67 -11.23 0.09
CA TYR A 148 -5.90 -11.03 -1.14
C TYR A 148 -4.94 -12.19 -1.46
N TYR A 149 -4.45 -12.94 -0.46
CA TYR A 149 -3.59 -14.11 -0.70
C TYR A 149 -3.94 -15.24 0.29
N PRO A 150 -4.64 -16.29 -0.19
CA PRO A 150 -5.08 -17.40 0.66
C PRO A 150 -3.94 -18.29 1.18
N GLY A 151 -2.70 -18.10 0.71
CA GLY A 151 -1.51 -18.82 1.17
C GLY A 151 -0.82 -18.25 2.42
N GLY A 152 -1.39 -17.21 3.04
CA GLY A 152 -0.69 -16.41 4.04
C GLY A 152 -0.07 -15.19 3.38
N THR A 153 -0.54 -14.01 3.74
CA THR A 153 0.16 -12.76 3.44
C THR A 153 0.87 -12.36 4.69
N HIS A 154 2.12 -11.97 4.58
CA HIS A 154 2.71 -11.13 5.61
C HIS A 154 2.18 -9.71 5.38
N HIS A 155 1.56 -9.09 6.38
CA HIS A 155 1.26 -7.65 6.37
C HIS A 155 2.16 -7.00 7.39
N VAL A 156 2.96 -6.02 6.99
CA VAL A 156 3.70 -5.19 7.94
C VAL A 156 2.97 -3.88 8.12
N ARG A 157 2.62 -3.57 9.36
CA ARG A 157 1.99 -2.30 9.74
C ARG A 157 2.90 -1.53 10.68
N ILE A 158 3.16 -0.27 10.36
CA ILE A 158 3.98 0.65 11.14
C ILE A 158 3.17 1.92 11.44
N TRP A 159 2.96 2.27 12.70
CA TRP A 159 2.20 3.48 13.11
C TRP A 159 2.64 4.05 14.45
#